data_AF-A0A3S0AXF3-F1
#
_entry.id   AF-A0A3S0AXF3-F1
#
_cell.length_a   1.000
_cell.length_b   1.000
_cell.length_c   1.000
_cell.angle_alpha   90.00
_cell.angle_beta   90.00
_cell.angle_gamma   90.00
#
_symmetry.space_group_name_H-M   'P 1'
#
loop_
_entity.id
_entity.type
_entity.pdbx_description
1 polymer ?
#
loop_
_entity_poly.entity_id
_entity_poly.type
_entity_poly.pdbx_seq_one_letter_code
_entity_poly.pdbx_strand_id
1 'polypeptide(L)'
;MHKRLKQSLLVGGAVATVGLAGLGSVGLASAATASKDPQAGLIDTLVSKFNLNRDEVQKVFDAEHQARQAEREAEQAERLKTLVTDGKLTQTQADKITAKAKELQTEREANRDTMKDKTNEERKAAMEAARDEIEQWLSDNDIPEEYGRLVFGGGHGRGPGGPGGPPPKKSSEE
;
A
#
# COMPACT_ATOMS: atom_id res chain seq x y z
N MET A 1 -1.11 45.07 37.13
CA MET A 1 -2.42 44.79 37.76
C MET A 1 -3.54 45.18 36.80
N HIS A 2 -4.41 44.21 36.48
CA HIS A 2 -5.79 44.30 35.98
C HIS A 2 -6.15 45.00 34.64
N LYS A 3 -6.31 44.15 33.61
CA LYS A 3 -7.51 43.92 32.76
C LYS A 3 -8.10 45.10 31.95
N ARG A 4 -8.13 44.96 30.62
CA ARG A 4 -9.29 45.27 29.76
C ARG A 4 -9.43 44.23 28.63
N LEU A 5 -10.62 43.62 28.56
CA LEU A 5 -11.06 42.75 27.47
C LEU A 5 -11.31 43.57 26.20
N LYS A 6 -10.94 43.01 25.05
CA LYS A 6 -11.63 43.25 23.77
C LYS A 6 -11.78 41.91 23.04
N GLN A 7 -13.03 41.53 22.81
CA GLN A 7 -13.42 40.43 21.95
C GLN A 7 -13.04 40.75 20.50
N SER A 8 -12.55 39.75 19.75
CA SER A 8 -12.65 39.71 18.30
C SER A 8 -12.64 38.24 17.85
N LEU A 9 -13.74 37.89 17.19
CA LEU A 9 -14.07 36.69 16.40
C LEU A 9 -13.04 35.56 16.32
N LEU A 10 -13.42 34.37 16.79
CA LEU A 10 -13.01 33.11 16.18
C LEU A 10 -14.22 32.47 15.50
N VAL A 11 -14.11 32.42 14.18
CA VAL A 11 -14.94 31.68 13.23
C VAL A 11 -14.64 30.20 13.36
N GLY A 12 -15.69 29.37 13.37
CA GLY A 12 -15.68 28.03 12.78
C GLY A 12 -15.26 26.88 13.69
N GLY A 13 -16.18 25.92 13.86
CA GLY A 13 -15.87 24.56 14.30
C GLY A 13 -16.75 24.09 15.46
N ALA A 14 -17.92 23.54 15.14
CA ALA A 14 -18.69 22.78 16.13
C ALA A 14 -17.85 21.58 16.61
N VAL A 15 -17.44 21.61 17.88
CA VAL A 15 -16.84 20.46 18.56
C VAL A 15 -17.99 19.50 18.90
N ALA A 16 -18.15 18.45 18.11
CA ALA A 16 -18.99 17.32 18.49
C ALA A 16 -18.24 16.50 19.55
N THR A 17 -18.52 16.77 20.82
CA THR A 17 -18.09 15.93 21.95
C THR A 17 -18.75 14.57 21.84
N VAL A 18 -17.99 13.53 21.50
CA VAL A 18 -18.42 12.14 21.61
C VAL A 18 -18.63 11.84 23.10
N GLY A 19 -19.89 11.76 23.51
CA GLY A 19 -20.27 11.29 24.83
C GLY A 19 -19.98 9.79 24.94
N LEU A 20 -18.98 9.43 25.74
CA LEU A 20 -18.79 8.08 26.23
C LEU A 20 -19.91 7.78 27.25
N ALA A 21 -20.96 7.12 26.80
CA ALA A 21 -21.99 6.56 27.66
C ALA A 21 -22.31 5.12 27.24
N GLY A 22 -22.10 4.19 28.17
CA GLY A 22 -22.75 2.87 28.16
C GLY A 22 -21.87 1.69 27.77
N LEU A 23 -21.10 1.17 28.72
CA LEU A 23 -20.77 -0.25 28.76
C LEU A 23 -22.08 -1.04 28.94
N GLY A 24 -22.45 -1.92 28.02
CA GLY A 24 -23.61 -2.80 28.22
C GLY A 24 -24.00 -3.65 27.01
N SER A 25 -23.85 -4.96 27.19
CA SER A 25 -24.54 -6.07 26.51
C SER A 25 -24.35 -6.28 25.00
N VAL A 26 -23.53 -7.29 24.69
CA VAL A 26 -23.83 -8.42 23.79
C VAL A 26 -24.78 -8.12 22.62
N GLY A 27 -24.17 -7.87 21.48
CA GLY A 27 -24.75 -8.05 20.16
C GLY A 27 -23.60 -8.30 19.20
N LEU A 28 -23.23 -9.58 19.01
CA LEU A 28 -22.39 -9.98 17.89
C LEU A 28 -23.19 -9.68 16.62
N ALA A 29 -23.08 -8.45 16.12
CA ALA A 29 -23.57 -8.09 14.80
C ALA A 29 -22.68 -8.83 13.80
N SER A 30 -23.28 -9.79 13.10
CA SER A 30 -22.67 -10.61 12.06
C SER A 30 -21.74 -9.80 11.17
N ALA A 31 -20.45 -10.09 11.25
CA ALA A 31 -19.50 -9.80 10.19
C ALA A 31 -19.80 -10.74 9.01
N ALA A 32 -20.88 -10.46 8.30
CA ALA A 32 -21.18 -11.06 7.01
C ALA A 32 -20.94 -10.03 5.90
N THR A 33 -19.74 -9.45 5.89
CA THR A 33 -19.19 -8.89 4.66
C THR A 33 -18.60 -10.08 3.92
N ALA A 34 -19.32 -10.61 2.94
CA ALA A 34 -18.74 -11.47 1.91
C ALA A 34 -17.77 -10.62 1.09
N SER A 35 -16.63 -10.30 1.69
CA SER A 35 -15.53 -9.63 1.05
C SER A 35 -15.06 -10.55 -0.06
N LYS A 36 -15.06 -10.10 -1.32
CA LYS A 36 -14.24 -10.68 -2.40
C LYS A 36 -12.76 -10.42 -2.10
N ASP A 37 -12.33 -10.75 -0.89
CA ASP A 37 -10.95 -10.74 -0.49
C ASP A 37 -10.43 -12.17 -0.69
N PRO A 38 -9.54 -12.41 -1.65
CA PRO A 38 -9.02 -13.76 -1.91
C PRO A 38 -8.36 -14.39 -0.68
N GLN A 39 -7.90 -13.57 0.27
CA GLN A 39 -7.36 -14.04 1.55
C GLN A 39 -8.45 -14.55 2.49
N ALA A 40 -9.62 -13.88 2.54
CA ALA A 40 -10.75 -14.33 3.35
C ALA A 40 -11.26 -15.71 2.90
N GLY A 41 -11.32 -15.96 1.58
CA GLY A 41 -11.69 -17.27 1.04
C GLY A 41 -10.71 -18.39 1.41
N LEU A 42 -9.41 -18.09 1.49
CA LEU A 42 -8.40 -19.06 1.93
C LEU A 42 -8.54 -19.37 3.43
N ILE A 43 -8.73 -18.34 4.28
CA ILE A 43 -8.97 -18.51 5.71
C ILE A 43 -10.22 -19.36 5.95
N ASP A 44 -11.32 -19.08 5.24
CA ASP A 44 -12.57 -19.84 5.31
C ASP A 44 -12.36 -21.31 4.95
N THR A 45 -11.57 -21.57 3.90
CA THR A 45 -11.25 -22.93 3.45
C THR A 45 -10.43 -23.69 4.49
N LEU A 46 -9.43 -23.05 5.09
CA LEU A 46 -8.57 -23.66 6.12
C LEU A 46 -9.36 -23.96 7.40
N VAL A 47 -10.16 -22.99 7.86
CA VAL A 47 -11.06 -23.14 9.01
C VAL A 47 -12.01 -24.31 8.78
N SER A 48 -12.65 -24.38 7.61
CA SER A 48 -13.62 -25.44 7.30
C SER A 48 -12.98 -26.81 7.14
N LYS A 49 -11.81 -26.90 6.49
CA LYS A 49 -11.16 -28.19 6.17
C LYS A 49 -10.47 -28.82 7.38
N PHE A 50 -9.92 -28.00 8.26
CA PHE A 50 -9.13 -28.46 9.41
C PHE A 50 -9.79 -28.16 10.76
N ASN A 51 -11.01 -27.59 10.75
CA ASN A 51 -11.76 -27.22 11.94
C ASN A 51 -10.96 -26.33 12.90
N LEU A 52 -10.30 -25.31 12.33
CA LEU A 52 -9.44 -24.37 13.06
C LEU A 52 -10.24 -23.18 13.61
N ASN A 53 -9.70 -22.50 14.62
CA ASN A 53 -10.26 -21.24 15.07
C ASN A 53 -9.97 -20.13 14.04
N ARG A 54 -11.03 -19.47 13.54
CA ARG A 54 -10.92 -18.41 12.54
C ARG A 54 -10.02 -17.25 12.99
N ASP A 55 -10.19 -16.80 14.22
CA ASP A 55 -9.48 -15.62 14.74
C ASP A 55 -7.99 -15.92 14.92
N GLU A 56 -7.64 -17.16 15.27
CA GLU A 56 -6.24 -17.59 15.36
C GLU A 56 -5.60 -17.67 13.97
N VAL A 57 -6.31 -18.21 12.98
CA VAL A 57 -5.84 -18.24 11.59
C VAL A 57 -5.67 -16.81 11.07
N GLN A 58 -6.64 -15.92 11.30
CA GLN A 58 -6.54 -14.50 10.91
C GLN A 58 -5.29 -13.85 11.51
N LYS A 59 -5.03 -14.05 12.81
CA LYS A 59 -3.84 -13.50 13.49
C LYS A 59 -2.53 -13.99 12.86
N VAL A 60 -2.45 -15.27 12.47
CA VAL A 60 -1.26 -15.81 11.80
C VAL A 60 -1.04 -15.13 10.46
N PHE A 61 -2.09 -14.95 9.67
CA PHE A 61 -1.99 -14.24 8.40
C PHE A 61 -1.57 -12.78 8.60
N ASP A 62 -2.21 -12.06 9.51
CA ASP A 62 -1.88 -10.66 9.79
C ASP A 62 -0.42 -10.51 10.25
N ALA A 63 0.05 -11.41 11.11
CA ALA A 63 1.45 -11.44 11.56
C ALA A 63 2.43 -11.70 10.39
N GLU A 64 2.13 -12.67 9.52
CA GLU A 64 2.94 -12.95 8.33
C GLU A 64 2.93 -11.76 7.36
N HIS A 65 1.78 -11.12 7.14
CA HIS A 65 1.68 -9.92 6.30
C HIS A 65 2.56 -8.78 6.82
N GLN A 66 2.56 -8.54 8.13
CA GLN A 66 3.41 -7.55 8.77
C GLN A 66 4.89 -7.92 8.65
N ALA A 67 5.24 -9.19 8.89
CA ALA A 67 6.63 -9.67 8.76
C ALA A 67 7.15 -9.48 7.33
N ARG A 68 6.35 -9.84 6.32
CA ARG A 68 6.68 -9.66 4.91
C ARG A 68 6.79 -8.20 4.50
N GLN A 69 5.96 -7.34 5.07
CA GLN A 69 6.04 -5.90 4.82
C GLN A 69 7.36 -5.33 5.39
N ALA A 70 7.71 -5.69 6.62
CA ALA A 70 8.97 -5.29 7.24
C ALA A 70 10.19 -5.82 6.46
N GLU A 71 10.15 -7.07 5.97
CA GLU A 71 11.19 -7.65 5.11
C GLU A 71 11.39 -6.82 3.84
N ARG A 72 10.30 -6.48 3.13
CA ARG A 72 10.37 -5.63 1.92
C ARG A 72 10.93 -4.25 2.20
N GLU A 73 10.52 -3.61 3.29
CA GLU A 73 11.03 -2.29 3.69
C GLU A 73 12.54 -2.35 3.99
N ALA A 74 13.00 -3.41 4.66
CA ALA A 74 14.41 -3.62 4.94
C ALA A 74 15.24 -3.84 3.66
N GLU A 75 14.76 -4.69 2.74
CA GLU A 75 15.41 -4.91 1.44
C GLU A 75 15.51 -3.63 0.62
N GLN A 76 14.44 -2.83 0.61
CA GLN A 76 14.42 -1.55 -0.09
C GLN A 76 15.40 -0.56 0.52
N ALA A 77 15.46 -0.47 1.85
CA ALA A 77 16.41 0.38 2.55
C ALA A 77 17.87 0.00 2.25
N GLU A 78 18.20 -1.30 2.27
CA GLU A 78 19.55 -1.77 1.96
C GLU A 78 19.92 -1.51 0.48
N ARG A 79 18.96 -1.68 -0.43
CA ARG A 79 19.18 -1.35 -1.85
C ARG A 79 19.45 0.14 -2.05
N LEU A 80 18.70 1.01 -1.40
CA LEU A 80 18.91 2.46 -1.48
C LEU A 80 20.28 2.84 -0.89
N LYS A 81 20.64 2.27 0.26
CA LYS A 81 21.97 2.48 0.86
C LYS A 81 23.11 2.03 -0.04
N THR A 82 22.95 0.89 -0.73
CA THR A 82 23.91 0.41 -1.73
C THR A 82 24.05 1.41 -2.88
N LEU A 83 22.93 1.92 -3.42
CA LEU A 83 22.95 2.91 -4.50
C LEU A 83 23.60 4.24 -4.08
N VAL A 84 23.44 4.65 -2.82
CA VAL A 84 24.13 5.81 -2.25
C VAL A 84 25.64 5.56 -2.11
N THR A 85 26.02 4.37 -1.64
CA THR A 85 27.42 3.97 -1.49
C THR A 85 28.13 3.89 -2.85
N ASP A 86 27.43 3.38 -3.86
CA ASP A 86 27.89 3.31 -5.25
C ASP A 86 27.96 4.68 -5.94
N GLY A 87 27.48 5.75 -5.30
CA GLY A 87 27.41 7.10 -5.87
C GLY A 87 26.39 7.27 -6.99
N LYS A 88 25.48 6.29 -7.17
CA LYS A 88 24.41 6.34 -8.18
C LYS A 88 23.23 7.19 -7.73
N LEU A 89 23.04 7.31 -6.42
CA LEU A 89 22.10 8.20 -5.78
C LEU A 89 22.81 9.04 -4.71
N THR A 90 22.30 10.22 -4.46
CA THR A 90 22.61 11.01 -3.27
C THR A 90 21.72 10.56 -2.10
N GLN A 91 22.16 10.83 -0.86
CA GLN A 91 21.34 10.55 0.32
C GLN A 91 19.96 11.24 0.22
N THR A 92 19.93 12.50 -0.25
CA THR A 92 18.68 13.25 -0.44
C THR A 92 17.73 12.58 -1.44
N GLN A 93 18.25 12.02 -2.55
CA GLN A 93 17.42 11.28 -3.51
C GLN A 93 16.88 9.98 -2.89
N ALA A 94 17.70 9.25 -2.14
CA ALA A 94 17.26 8.05 -1.44
C ALA A 94 16.17 8.34 -0.39
N ASP A 95 16.29 9.45 0.33
CA ASP A 95 15.29 9.88 1.32
C ASP A 95 13.96 10.24 0.62
N LYS A 96 14.02 10.95 -0.51
CA LYS A 96 12.84 11.25 -1.34
C LYS A 96 12.15 9.99 -1.86
N ILE A 97 12.92 9.01 -2.36
CA ILE A 97 12.37 7.71 -2.81
C ILE A 97 11.68 6.99 -1.66
N THR A 98 12.30 6.97 -0.48
CA THR A 98 11.73 6.34 0.72
C THR A 98 10.41 7.00 1.12
N ALA A 99 10.35 8.33 1.11
CA ALA A 99 9.13 9.07 1.42
C ALA A 99 8.01 8.79 0.41
N LYS A 100 8.29 8.90 -0.90
CA LYS A 100 7.28 8.67 -1.94
C LYS A 100 6.83 7.19 -1.98
N ALA A 101 7.72 6.24 -1.68
CA ALA A 101 7.33 4.83 -1.58
C ALA A 101 6.30 4.59 -0.46
N LYS A 102 6.49 5.22 0.72
CA LYS A 102 5.54 5.15 1.84
C LYS A 102 4.20 5.82 1.52
N GLU A 103 4.24 6.96 0.83
CA GLU A 103 3.05 7.65 0.34
C GLU A 103 2.23 6.74 -0.59
N LEU A 104 2.87 6.20 -1.64
CA LEU A 104 2.19 5.30 -2.59
C LEU A 104 1.71 4.01 -1.94
N GLN A 105 2.42 3.48 -0.95
CA GLN A 105 1.95 2.32 -0.20
C GLN A 105 0.65 2.64 0.55
N THR A 106 0.63 3.75 1.28
CA THR A 106 -0.55 4.20 2.01
C THR A 106 -1.74 4.41 1.07
N GLU A 107 -1.48 5.04 -0.09
CA GLU A 107 -2.50 5.24 -1.11
C GLU A 107 -3.05 3.92 -1.66
N ARG A 108 -2.18 2.93 -1.93
CA ARG A 108 -2.62 1.60 -2.40
C ARG A 108 -3.44 0.86 -1.37
N GLU A 109 -3.07 0.96 -0.10
CA GLU A 109 -3.84 0.35 1.00
C GLU A 109 -5.22 0.98 1.09
N ALA A 110 -5.32 2.31 1.01
CA ALA A 110 -6.59 3.03 1.00
C ALA A 110 -7.45 2.71 -0.24
N ASN A 111 -6.82 2.54 -1.41
CA ASN A 111 -7.48 2.24 -2.67
C ASN A 111 -7.66 0.73 -2.94
N ARG A 112 -7.31 -0.13 -1.98
CA ARG A 112 -7.33 -1.60 -2.18
C ARG A 112 -8.71 -2.09 -2.59
N ASP A 113 -9.76 -1.60 -1.93
CA ASP A 113 -11.13 -2.03 -2.20
C ASP A 113 -11.68 -1.42 -3.49
N THR A 114 -11.35 -0.16 -3.77
CA THR A 114 -11.80 0.52 -5.01
C THR A 114 -11.20 -0.10 -6.27
N MET A 115 -10.01 -0.70 -6.17
CA MET A 115 -9.36 -1.41 -7.28
C MET A 115 -9.96 -2.80 -7.56
N LYS A 116 -10.69 -3.42 -6.62
CA LYS A 116 -11.28 -4.76 -6.79
C LYS A 116 -12.37 -4.77 -7.86
N ASP A 117 -13.12 -3.68 -7.97
CA ASP A 117 -14.30 -3.58 -8.85
C ASP A 117 -13.99 -3.00 -10.24
N LYS A 118 -12.78 -2.48 -10.45
CA LYS A 118 -12.36 -1.97 -11.76
C LYS A 118 -12.16 -3.07 -12.80
N THR A 119 -12.56 -2.77 -14.04
CA THR A 119 -12.24 -3.56 -15.24
C THR A 119 -10.73 -3.58 -15.52
N ASN A 120 -10.30 -4.49 -16.40
CA ASN A 120 -8.88 -4.56 -16.77
C ASN A 120 -8.42 -3.29 -17.51
N GLU A 121 -9.28 -2.72 -18.34
CA GLU A 121 -9.04 -1.46 -19.07
C GLU A 121 -8.89 -0.29 -18.10
N GLU A 122 -9.77 -0.17 -17.11
CA GLU A 122 -9.67 0.88 -16.08
C GLU A 122 -8.45 0.71 -15.19
N ARG A 123 -8.06 -0.54 -14.86
CA ARG A 123 -6.82 -0.81 -14.13
C ARG A 123 -5.60 -0.44 -14.93
N LYS A 124 -5.59 -0.75 -16.24
CA LYS A 124 -4.50 -0.38 -17.14
C LYS A 124 -4.36 1.14 -17.21
N ALA A 125 -5.45 1.86 -17.45
CA ALA A 125 -5.47 3.32 -17.49
C ALA A 125 -4.98 3.94 -16.17
N ALA A 126 -5.40 3.39 -15.02
CA ALA A 126 -4.91 3.84 -13.71
C ALA A 126 -3.41 3.59 -13.51
N MET A 127 -2.88 2.45 -13.99
CA MET A 127 -1.44 2.16 -13.92
C MET A 127 -0.62 3.03 -14.87
N GLU A 128 -1.15 3.38 -16.04
CA GLU A 128 -0.50 4.32 -16.97
C GLU A 128 -0.43 5.71 -16.35
N ALA A 129 -1.54 6.23 -15.82
CA ALA A 129 -1.56 7.50 -15.11
C ALA A 129 -0.58 7.55 -13.92
N ALA A 130 -0.52 6.47 -13.12
CA ALA A 130 0.42 6.38 -12.01
C ALA A 130 1.89 6.30 -12.49
N ARG A 131 2.17 5.74 -13.68
CA ARG A 131 3.53 5.75 -14.25
C ARG A 131 3.92 7.15 -14.66
N ASP A 132 3.05 7.86 -15.37
CA ASP A 132 3.30 9.22 -15.84
C ASP A 132 3.55 10.16 -14.65
N GLU A 133 2.76 10.03 -13.58
CA GLU A 133 2.96 10.80 -12.34
C GLU A 133 4.34 10.53 -11.72
N ILE A 134 4.77 9.27 -11.69
CA ILE A 134 6.06 8.92 -11.11
C ILE A 134 7.22 9.31 -12.00
N GLU A 135 7.09 9.20 -13.32
CA GLU A 135 8.10 9.71 -14.26
C GLU A 135 8.31 11.21 -14.08
N GLN A 136 7.22 11.97 -14.00
CA GLN A 136 7.29 13.41 -13.72
C GLN A 136 7.93 13.68 -12.35
N TRP A 137 7.50 12.99 -11.31
CA TRP A 137 8.07 13.15 -9.98
C TRP A 137 9.57 12.84 -9.93
N LEU A 138 10.04 11.83 -10.66
CA LEU A 138 11.47 11.50 -10.75
C LEU A 138 12.25 12.64 -11.41
N SER A 139 11.74 13.15 -12.53
CA SER A 139 12.32 14.29 -13.24
C SER A 139 12.42 15.53 -12.34
N ASP A 140 11.34 15.90 -11.66
CA ASP A 140 11.27 17.05 -10.76
C ASP A 140 12.22 16.94 -9.55
N ASN A 141 12.68 15.72 -9.24
CA ASN A 141 13.55 15.44 -8.10
C ASN A 141 14.97 15.04 -8.50
N ASP A 142 15.31 15.17 -9.79
CA ASP A 142 16.60 14.80 -10.38
C ASP A 142 16.96 13.33 -10.15
N ILE A 143 15.97 12.44 -10.04
CA ILE A 143 16.19 11.00 -9.81
C ILE A 143 16.18 10.29 -11.16
N PRO A 144 17.20 9.49 -11.52
CA PRO A 144 17.18 8.73 -12.76
C PRO A 144 15.98 7.79 -12.86
N GLU A 145 15.33 7.77 -14.03
CA GLU A 145 14.08 7.05 -14.27
C GLU A 145 14.16 5.55 -13.94
N GLU A 146 15.35 4.95 -14.11
CA GLU A 146 15.63 3.55 -13.76
C GLU A 146 15.34 3.20 -12.29
N TYR A 147 15.34 4.20 -11.41
CA TYR A 147 15.00 4.08 -10.00
C TYR A 147 13.51 4.29 -9.69
N GLY A 148 12.68 4.64 -10.66
CA GLY A 148 11.22 4.80 -10.48
C GLY A 148 10.55 3.55 -9.91
N ARG A 149 11.03 2.37 -10.31
CA ARG A 149 10.55 1.09 -9.77
C ARG A 149 10.79 0.92 -8.27
N LEU A 150 11.73 1.66 -7.68
CA LEU A 150 11.93 1.64 -6.23
C LEU A 150 10.75 2.25 -5.50
N VAL A 151 10.09 3.27 -6.07
CA VAL A 151 8.93 3.92 -5.45
C VAL A 151 7.70 2.99 -5.43
N PHE A 152 7.61 2.05 -6.39
CA PHE A 152 6.48 1.12 -6.47
C PHE A 152 6.54 -0.06 -5.48
N GLY A 153 7.47 -0.08 -4.53
CA GLY A 153 7.49 -1.09 -3.46
C GLY A 153 8.10 -2.43 -3.88
N GLY A 154 9.08 -2.41 -4.79
CA GLY A 154 10.05 -3.51 -4.94
C GLY A 154 9.46 -4.90 -5.25
N GLY A 155 8.32 -4.99 -5.92
CA GLY A 155 7.76 -6.27 -6.33
C GLY A 155 8.22 -6.70 -7.73
N HIS A 156 9.39 -7.32 -7.87
CA HIS A 156 9.65 -8.17 -9.05
C HIS A 156 9.06 -9.57 -8.82
N GLY A 157 7.73 -9.62 -8.80
CA GLY A 157 6.97 -10.87 -8.90
C GLY A 157 6.74 -11.29 -10.35
N ARG A 158 7.75 -11.22 -11.23
CA ARG A 158 7.74 -12.03 -12.46
C ARG A 158 8.38 -13.37 -12.12
N GLY A 159 7.63 -14.18 -11.38
CA GLY A 159 7.88 -15.61 -11.39
C GLY A 159 7.75 -16.12 -12.83
N PRO A 160 8.49 -17.17 -13.23
CA PRO A 160 8.34 -17.76 -14.54
C PRO A 160 6.94 -18.40 -14.63
N GLY A 161 5.98 -17.70 -15.24
CA GLY A 161 4.61 -18.21 -15.41
C GLY A 161 3.44 -17.22 -15.35
N GLY A 162 3.66 -15.90 -15.16
CA GLY A 162 2.57 -14.93 -15.20
C GLY A 162 1.99 -14.71 -16.62
N PRO A 163 0.66 -14.63 -16.81
CA PRO A 163 0.02 -14.45 -18.11
C PRO A 163 0.24 -13.02 -18.62
N GLY A 164 1.37 -12.78 -19.28
CA GLY A 164 1.72 -11.47 -19.83
C GLY A 164 3.17 -11.30 -20.28
N GLY A 165 3.92 -12.39 -20.45
CA GLY A 165 5.17 -12.35 -21.21
C GLY A 165 4.85 -12.23 -22.71
N PRO A 166 5.52 -11.36 -23.48
CA PRO A 166 5.38 -11.38 -24.93
C PRO A 166 5.75 -12.77 -25.45
N PRO A 167 5.03 -13.33 -26.44
CA PRO A 167 5.35 -14.64 -26.98
C PRO A 167 6.82 -14.65 -27.43
N PRO A 168 7.57 -15.73 -27.19
CA PRO A 168 8.93 -15.84 -27.69
C PRO A 168 8.87 -15.57 -29.19
N LYS A 169 9.69 -14.62 -29.63
CA LYS A 169 9.83 -14.32 -31.05
C LYS A 169 10.28 -15.63 -31.67
N LYS A 170 9.45 -16.22 -32.55
CA LYS A 170 9.89 -17.35 -33.36
C LYS A 170 11.15 -16.87 -34.04
N SER A 171 12.28 -17.50 -33.71
CA SER A 171 13.47 -17.44 -34.53
C SER A 171 13.00 -17.82 -35.93
N SER A 172 13.00 -16.84 -36.81
CA SER A 172 13.07 -17.09 -38.24
C SER A 172 14.46 -17.72 -38.47
N GLU A 173 14.52 -19.03 -38.36
CA GLU A 173 15.55 -19.81 -39.02
C GLU A 173 15.17 -19.91 -40.51
N GLU A 174 16.22 -19.88 -41.31
CA GLU A 174 16.30 -19.76 -42.76
C GLU A 174 15.50 -20.82 -43.55
#